data_AF-A0A7X8D7U3-F1
#
_entry.id   AF-A0A7X8D7U3-F1
#
_cell.length_a   1.000
_cell.length_b   1.000
_cell.length_c   1.000
_cell.angle_alpha   90.00
_cell.angle_beta   90.00
_cell.angle_gamma   90.00
#
_symmetry.space_group_name_H-M   'P 1'
#
loop_
_entity.id
_entity.type
_entity.pdbx_description
1 polymer ?
#
loop_
_entity_poly.entity_id
_entity_poly.type
_entity_poly.pdbx_seq_one_letter_code
_entity_poly.pdbx_strand_id
1 'polypeptide(L)'
;MFEKLIQLLNSGKTFTQYELSEQRGISPETLQSYIEYLHRKGLLSQIVMGAENTACSGSCKACAGCKACAAKQPSVMVPVLWEIKDKIEIK
;
A
#
# COMPACT_ATOMS: atom_id res chain seq x y z
N MET A 1 -1.26 20.99 5.12
CA MET A 1 -2.32 19.95 5.09
C MET A 1 -1.77 18.57 4.74
N PHE A 2 -1.08 18.41 3.61
CA PHE A 2 -0.49 17.13 3.18
C PHE A 2 0.83 16.78 3.86
N GLU A 3 1.52 17.74 4.49
CA GLU A 3 2.84 17.55 5.11
C GLU A 3 2.90 16.35 6.03
N LYS A 4 1.99 16.22 7.02
CA LYS A 4 2.09 15.05 7.90
C LYS A 4 1.82 13.75 7.14
N LEU A 5 1.04 13.75 6.02
CA LEU A 5 0.76 12.53 5.26
C LEU A 5 2.03 12.09 4.56
N ILE A 6 2.73 13.05 3.97
CA ILE A 6 4.05 12.85 3.38
C ILE A 6 5.07 12.41 4.45
N GLN A 7 5.07 12.99 5.66
CA GLN A 7 5.94 12.55 6.77
C GLN A 7 5.68 11.09 7.18
N LEU A 8 4.41 10.68 7.27
CA LEU A 8 4.07 9.28 7.58
C LEU A 8 4.56 8.34 6.48
N LEU A 9 4.30 8.68 5.22
CA LEU A 9 4.76 7.87 4.09
C LEU A 9 6.30 7.85 3.97
N ASN A 10 6.99 8.92 4.35
CA ASN A 10 8.46 8.99 4.42
C ASN A 10 9.05 8.23 5.62
N SER A 11 8.25 7.77 6.58
CA SER A 11 8.74 7.08 7.78
C SER A 11 9.26 5.66 7.49
N GLY A 12 9.12 5.17 6.26
CA GLY A 12 9.50 3.81 5.86
C GLY A 12 8.52 2.73 6.35
N LYS A 13 7.41 3.14 6.99
CA LYS A 13 6.33 2.25 7.40
C LYS A 13 5.26 2.18 6.32
N THR A 14 4.71 1.00 6.12
CA THR A 14 3.50 0.79 5.32
C THR A 14 2.28 0.99 6.20
N PHE A 15 1.29 1.71 5.70
CA PHE A 15 0.02 1.92 6.37
C PHE A 15 -1.13 1.50 5.47
N THR A 16 -2.18 0.97 6.07
CA THR A 16 -3.46 0.82 5.38
C THR A 16 -4.16 2.18 5.27
N GLN A 17 -5.07 2.30 4.30
CA GLN A 17 -5.90 3.50 4.15
C GLN A 17 -6.73 3.79 5.41
N TYR A 18 -7.22 2.74 6.09
CA TYR A 18 -7.99 2.88 7.32
C TYR A 18 -7.14 3.40 8.49
N GLU A 19 -5.93 2.86 8.69
CA GLU A 19 -5.03 3.36 9.73
C GLU A 19 -4.66 4.82 9.49
N LEU A 20 -4.37 5.20 8.24
CA LEU A 20 -4.09 6.58 7.88
C LEU A 20 -5.30 7.50 8.11
N SER A 21 -6.52 7.03 7.84
CA SER A 21 -7.74 7.83 8.03
C SER A 21 -8.00 8.07 9.52
N GLU A 22 -7.86 7.04 10.35
CA GLU A 22 -7.97 7.13 11.81
C GLU A 22 -6.91 8.07 12.41
N GLN A 23 -5.64 7.90 12.03
CA GLN A 23 -4.52 8.71 12.55
C GLN A 23 -4.62 10.19 12.15
N ARG A 24 -5.40 10.49 11.11
CA ARG A 24 -5.66 11.84 10.59
C ARG A 24 -6.96 12.45 11.09
N GLY A 25 -7.89 11.64 11.61
CA GLY A 25 -9.26 12.06 11.89
C GLY A 25 -10.01 12.50 10.63
N ILE A 26 -9.76 11.87 9.48
CA ILE A 26 -10.49 12.13 8.22
C ILE A 26 -11.16 10.85 7.74
N SER A 27 -12.14 10.97 6.84
CA SER A 27 -12.78 9.79 6.26
C SER A 27 -11.84 9.08 5.26
N PRO A 28 -11.99 7.76 5.06
CA PRO A 28 -11.25 7.02 4.03
C PRO A 28 -11.40 7.61 2.62
N GLU A 29 -12.58 8.14 2.28
CA GLU A 29 -12.88 8.76 0.98
C GLU A 29 -12.14 10.09 0.80
N THR A 30 -12.04 10.86 1.89
CA THR A 30 -11.26 12.10 1.91
C THR A 30 -9.78 11.79 1.71
N LEU A 31 -9.28 10.76 2.41
CA LEU A 31 -7.91 10.30 2.25
C LEU A 31 -7.64 9.80 0.82
N GLN A 32 -8.57 9.06 0.22
CA GLN A 32 -8.48 8.60 -1.17
C GLN A 32 -8.32 9.79 -2.12
N SER A 33 -9.15 10.82 -1.94
CA SER A 33 -9.10 12.05 -2.73
C SER A 33 -7.73 12.75 -2.60
N TYR A 34 -7.10 12.69 -1.42
CA TYR A 34 -5.77 13.24 -1.19
C TYR A 34 -4.68 12.43 -1.90
N ILE A 35 -4.75 11.10 -1.84
CA ILE A 35 -3.82 10.21 -2.54
C ILE A 35 -3.89 10.48 -4.04
N GLU A 36 -5.09 10.55 -4.60
CA GLU A 36 -5.30 10.85 -6.03
C GLU A 36 -4.77 12.23 -6.42
N TYR A 37 -5.01 13.25 -5.59
CA TYR A 37 -4.47 14.58 -5.81
C TYR A 37 -2.93 14.57 -5.84
N LEU A 38 -2.29 13.91 -4.87
CA LEU A 38 -0.82 13.82 -4.78
C LEU A 38 -0.24 13.01 -5.94
N HIS A 39 -0.92 11.95 -6.38
CA HIS A 39 -0.56 11.20 -7.59
C HIS A 39 -0.64 12.08 -8.86
N ARG A 40 -1.72 12.84 -9.04
CA ARG A 40 -1.86 13.79 -10.16
C ARG A 40 -0.81 14.90 -10.13
N LYS A 41 -0.30 15.25 -8.96
CA LYS A 41 0.82 16.19 -8.78
C LYS A 41 2.20 15.55 -8.97
N GLY A 42 2.27 14.25 -9.22
CA GLY A 42 3.51 13.51 -9.44
C GLY A 42 4.30 13.21 -8.17
N LEU A 43 3.70 13.41 -6.98
CA LEU A 43 4.35 13.20 -5.69
C LEU A 43 4.22 11.75 -5.20
N LEU A 44 3.16 11.05 -5.61
CA LEU A 44 2.96 9.62 -5.37
C LEU A 44 3.04 8.84 -6.69
N SER A 45 3.50 7.60 -6.63
CA SER A 45 3.37 6.59 -7.67
C SER A 45 2.62 5.38 -7.14
N GLN A 46 1.83 4.76 -8.02
CA GLN A 46 1.22 3.47 -7.72
C GLN A 46 2.26 2.36 -7.97
N ILE A 47 2.49 1.51 -6.97
CA ILE A 47 3.35 0.33 -7.13
C ILE A 47 2.54 -0.71 -7.90
N VAL A 48 2.98 -1.03 -9.11
CA VAL A 48 2.45 -2.15 -9.89
C VAL A 48 3.16 -3.41 -9.41
N MET A 49 2.52 -4.18 -8.53
CA MET A 49 3.02 -5.52 -8.22
C MET A 49 2.77 -6.43 -9.43
N GLY A 50 3.85 -6.83 -10.11
CA GLY A 50 3.79 -7.88 -11.11
C GLY A 50 3.23 -9.15 -10.48
N ALA A 51 2.22 -9.76 -11.12
CA ALA A 51 1.60 -11.02 -10.69
C ALA A 51 2.55 -12.23 -10.74
N GLU A 52 3.86 -12.01 -10.92
CA GLU A 52 4.81 -13.04 -11.30
C GLU A 52 5.44 -13.80 -10.13
N ASN A 53 5.28 -13.39 -8.86
CA ASN A 53 5.96 -14.07 -7.75
C ASN A 53 5.20 -14.11 -6.40
N THR A 54 3.87 -14.05 -6.38
CA THR A 54 3.07 -14.35 -5.16
C THR A 54 2.75 -15.84 -5.01
N ALA A 55 3.65 -16.71 -5.48
CA ALA A 55 3.63 -18.10 -5.07
C ALA A 55 4.29 -18.18 -3.69
N CYS A 56 3.53 -18.56 -2.65
CA CYS A 56 4.12 -19.01 -1.40
C CYS A 56 5.21 -20.04 -1.74
N SER A 57 6.46 -19.76 -1.36
CA SER A 57 7.54 -20.74 -1.44
C SER A 57 7.07 -21.94 -0.61
N GLY A 58 6.69 -23.03 -1.27
CA GLY A 58 5.90 -24.15 -0.71
C GLY A 58 6.57 -24.96 0.40
N SER A 59 7.56 -24.39 1.10
CA SER A 59 8.32 -24.96 2.21
C SER A 59 8.00 -24.32 3.56
N CYS A 60 6.97 -23.46 3.67
CA CYS A 60 6.60 -22.84 4.94
C CYS A 60 5.93 -23.85 5.89
N LYS A 61 6.72 -24.49 6.76
CA LYS A 61 6.25 -25.53 7.70
C LYS A 61 5.44 -25.00 8.90
N ALA A 62 5.33 -23.67 9.07
CA ALA A 62 4.84 -23.05 10.30
C ALA A 62 3.46 -22.37 10.18
N CYS A 63 2.85 -22.31 8.99
CA CYS A 63 1.52 -21.72 8.84
C CYS A 63 0.43 -22.80 9.03
N ALA A 64 -0.17 -22.85 10.22
CA ALA A 64 -1.19 -23.83 10.64
C ALA A 64 -2.49 -23.86 9.79
N GLY A 65 -2.60 -23.07 8.72
CA GLY A 65 -3.80 -22.97 7.87
C GLY A 65 -3.60 -23.24 6.37
N CYS A 66 -2.37 -23.40 5.86
CA CYS A 66 -2.14 -23.58 4.43
C CYS A 66 -2.24 -25.06 4.01
N LYS A 67 -3.46 -25.61 4.02
CA LYS A 67 -3.73 -26.91 3.40
C LYS A 67 -3.93 -26.70 1.89
N ALA A 68 -2.90 -27.07 1.12
CA ALA A 68 -2.87 -27.13 -0.33
C ALA A 68 -3.01 -25.78 -1.07
N CYS A 69 -1.87 -25.23 -1.49
CA CYS A 69 -1.82 -24.27 -2.59
C CYS A 69 -2.15 -25.00 -3.91
N ALA A 70 -3.42 -25.33 -4.11
CA ALA A 70 -3.91 -25.86 -5.38
C ALA A 70 -3.80 -24.75 -6.44
N ALA A 71 -3.17 -25.08 -7.55
CA ALA A 71 -2.91 -24.14 -8.63
C ALA A 71 -4.21 -23.51 -9.18
N LYS A 72 -4.12 -22.20 -9.45
CA LYS A 72 -5.00 -21.32 -10.24
C LYS A 72 -6.27 -20.78 -9.55
N GLN A 73 -6.24 -19.48 -9.23
CA GLN A 73 -6.83 -18.43 -10.08
C GLN A 73 -6.05 -17.11 -9.91
N PRO A 74 -5.79 -16.33 -10.98
CA PRO A 74 -5.27 -14.96 -10.88
C PRO A 74 -6.42 -14.01 -10.53
N SER A 75 -7.06 -14.24 -9.39
CA SER A 75 -8.19 -13.42 -8.90
C SER A 75 -7.95 -12.96 -7.47
N VAL A 76 -6.68 -12.91 -7.05
CA VAL A 76 -6.33 -12.22 -5.82
C VAL A 76 -6.33 -10.75 -6.19
N MET A 77 -7.32 -9.98 -5.70
CA MET A 77 -7.29 -8.53 -5.73
C MET A 77 -5.94 -8.08 -5.18
N VAL A 78 -5.03 -7.71 -6.09
CA VAL A 78 -3.70 -7.26 -5.71
C VAL A 78 -3.90 -5.93 -4.99
N PRO A 79 -3.43 -5.77 -3.74
CA PRO A 79 -3.63 -4.54 -3.01
C PRO A 79 -3.01 -3.39 -3.80
N VAL A 80 -3.77 -2.32 -3.99
CA VAL A 80 -3.24 -1.09 -4.56
C VAL A 80 -2.29 -0.48 -3.54
N LEU A 81 -1.01 -0.40 -3.90
CA LEU A 81 0.00 0.24 -3.08
C LEU A 81 0.45 1.56 -3.70
N TRP A 82 0.79 2.51 -2.84
CA TRP A 82 1.28 3.83 -3.20
C TRP A 82 2.62 4.08 -2.51
N GLU A 83 3.55 4.70 -3.23
CA GLU A 83 4.83 5.15 -2.70
C GLU A 83 5.08 6.62 -3.03
N ILE A 84 5.97 7.25 -2.27
CA ILE A 84 6.47 8.59 -2.59
C ILE A 84 7.55 8.45 -3.66
N LYS A 85 7.46 9.26 -4.71
CA LYS A 85 8.34 9.18 -5.88
C LYS A 85 9.80 9.54 -5.59
N ASP A 86 10.01 10.54 -4.73
CA ASP A 86 11.32 11.03 -4.30
C ASP A 86 11.24 11.45 -2.84
N LYS A 87 12.29 11.26 -2.02
CA LYS A 87 12.29 11.73 -0.62
C LYS A 87 12.03 13.23 -0.59
N ILE A 88 10.79 13.62 -0.28
CA ILE A 88 10.40 15.03 -0.17
C ILE A 88 10.98 15.55 1.14
N GLU A 89 12.02 16.40 1.04
CA GLU A 89 12.54 17.14 2.19
C GLU A 89 11.52 18.23 2.58
N ILE A 90 10.75 17.95 3.63
CA ILE A 90 9.85 18.94 4.24
C ILE A 90 10.71 19.78 5.19
N LYS A 91 10.95 21.05 4.83
CA LYS A 91 11.62 22.05 5.69
C LYS A 91 10.72 22.52 6.82
#